data_AF-A0A8K1CEV0-F1
#
_entry.id   AF-A0A8K1CEV0-F1
#
_cell.length_a   1.000
_cell.length_b   1.000
_cell.length_c   1.000
_cell.angle_alpha   90.00
_cell.angle_beta   90.00
_cell.angle_gamma   90.00
#
_symmetry.space_group_name_H-M   'P 1'
#
loop_
_entity.id
_entity.type
_entity.pdbx_description
1 polymer ?
#
loop_
_entity_poly.entity_id
_entity_poly.type
_entity_poly.pdbx_seq_one_letter_code
_entity_poly.pdbx_strand_id
1 'polypeptide(L)'
;MESMTTTESAPPVRRGIFGRLWNYVFYQRNPIVQALYVTVMVSCKYFFVEDVHPYLPNRYVDESHKWIAWVLYVMCFGLYFFMCRSDPGVITPDNFRSLNVYPHHPVLYPEAKFCRTCKTLKLPRSKHCSMCNRCVARFDHQYVLLLSSWFLDVTDEGVCAVAVQFVLCLEVFYVTTSVVFLRSEQVIESMRGSGYNEEDRDILRYGLQTVLNENQGLGFTLTLTFLIGIVVWVFFLIQLRRIALNITANESFKRDDLREEAESDSVAGAKKLLRMLMSSLPGQRPRNRRSGFKFVSRAQVKKELDSSWGGLFSPDTILNTEEHFTIDDVNFNPYHLGSFWKNLQDAFQWRSFSIASKKTN
;
A
#
# COMPACT_ATOMS: atom_id res chain seq x y z
N MET A 1 -29.26 -21.52 20.82
CA MET A 1 -27.82 -21.75 20.57
C MET A 1 -27.52 -21.15 19.22
N GLU A 2 -27.19 -19.86 19.22
CA GLU A 2 -26.83 -19.10 18.03
C GLU A 2 -25.41 -19.48 17.60
N SER A 3 -25.28 -19.88 16.34
CA SER A 3 -24.01 -20.15 15.67
C SER A 3 -23.28 -18.83 15.43
N MET A 4 -22.16 -18.61 16.11
CA MET A 4 -21.17 -17.60 15.76
C MET A 4 -20.48 -18.00 14.45
N THR A 5 -21.07 -17.60 13.33
CA THR A 5 -20.39 -17.53 12.04
C THR A 5 -19.39 -16.37 12.09
N THR A 6 -18.10 -16.66 12.07
CA THR A 6 -17.07 -15.67 11.76
C THR A 6 -17.22 -15.27 10.29
N THR A 7 -18.04 -14.26 10.06
CA THR A 7 -18.14 -13.57 8.78
C THR A 7 -16.80 -12.88 8.53
N GLU A 8 -16.15 -13.20 7.40
CA GLU A 8 -15.29 -12.22 6.72
C GLU A 8 -16.10 -10.93 6.67
N SER A 9 -15.62 -9.92 7.39
CA SER A 9 -16.39 -8.74 7.79
C SER A 9 -16.88 -7.97 6.57
N ALA A 10 -18.14 -8.18 6.19
CA ALA A 10 -18.87 -7.26 5.35
C ALA A 10 -18.82 -5.87 6.01
N PRO A 11 -18.58 -4.78 5.26
CA PRO A 11 -18.43 -3.45 5.84
C PRO A 11 -19.71 -3.10 6.62
N PRO A 12 -19.60 -2.40 7.77
CA PRO A 12 -20.74 -2.08 8.60
C PRO A 12 -21.70 -1.18 7.82
N VAL A 13 -22.83 -1.74 7.37
CA VAL A 13 -23.88 -0.98 6.68
C VAL A 13 -24.56 -0.06 7.70
N ARG A 14 -23.99 1.12 7.92
CA ARG A 14 -24.66 2.19 8.68
C ARG A 14 -25.97 2.51 7.97
N ARG A 15 -27.11 2.31 8.64
CA ARG A 15 -28.44 2.62 8.09
C ARG A 15 -28.66 4.13 8.10
N GLY A 16 -29.06 4.73 6.98
CA GLY A 16 -29.32 6.18 6.82
C GLY A 16 -28.62 6.80 5.59
N ILE A 17 -28.96 8.04 5.25
CA ILE A 17 -28.33 8.78 4.12
C ILE A 17 -26.83 8.94 4.34
N PHE A 18 -26.40 9.33 5.56
CA PHE A 18 -24.99 9.43 5.93
C PHE A 18 -24.24 8.10 5.83
N GLY A 19 -24.88 6.99 6.19
CA GLY A 19 -24.28 5.67 6.07
C GLY A 19 -24.14 5.21 4.61
N ARG A 20 -25.10 5.54 3.75
CA ARG A 20 -24.98 5.33 2.30
C ARG A 20 -23.87 6.17 1.69
N LEU A 21 -23.76 7.45 2.07
CA LEU A 21 -22.69 8.33 1.59
C LEU A 21 -21.32 7.83 2.06
N TRP A 22 -21.20 7.44 3.33
CA TRP A 22 -19.99 6.81 3.87
C TRP A 22 -19.61 5.55 3.10
N ASN A 23 -20.57 4.66 2.84
CA ASN A 23 -20.31 3.45 2.07
C ASN A 23 -19.91 3.74 0.63
N TYR A 24 -20.51 4.75 0.00
CA TYR A 24 -20.16 5.16 -1.35
C TYR A 24 -18.72 5.72 -1.43
N VAL A 25 -18.37 6.61 -0.49
CA VAL A 25 -17.06 7.27 -0.47
C VAL A 25 -15.93 6.31 -0.15
N PHE A 26 -16.12 5.38 0.82
CA PHE A 26 -15.05 4.54 1.37
C PHE A 26 -15.05 3.08 0.86
N TYR A 27 -16.20 2.56 0.45
CA TYR A 27 -16.38 1.12 0.14
C TYR A 27 -16.99 0.87 -1.25
N GLN A 28 -17.10 1.89 -2.10
CA GLN A 28 -17.49 1.73 -3.50
C GLN A 28 -16.56 2.50 -4.43
N ARG A 29 -16.54 2.10 -5.70
CA ARG A 29 -15.80 2.82 -6.74
C ARG A 29 -16.44 4.18 -6.97
N ASN A 30 -15.67 5.25 -6.79
CA ASN A 30 -16.13 6.61 -6.99
C ASN A 30 -14.99 7.47 -7.60
N PRO A 31 -15.32 8.49 -8.43
CA PRO A 31 -14.31 9.34 -9.08
C PRO A 31 -13.82 10.48 -8.17
N ILE A 32 -14.25 10.57 -6.91
CA ILE A 32 -13.99 11.72 -6.03
C ILE A 32 -12.48 11.87 -5.81
N VAL A 33 -11.79 10.76 -5.54
CA VAL A 33 -10.33 10.77 -5.33
C VAL A 33 -9.59 11.17 -6.61
N GLN A 34 -10.13 10.81 -7.78
CA GLN A 34 -9.55 11.19 -9.07
C GLN A 34 -9.72 12.69 -9.33
N ALA A 35 -10.92 13.22 -9.09
CA ALA A 35 -11.19 14.64 -9.20
C ALA A 35 -10.33 15.46 -8.22
N LEU A 36 -10.15 14.98 -6.99
CA LEU A 36 -9.27 15.61 -6.00
C LEU A 36 -7.82 15.66 -6.49
N TYR A 37 -7.27 14.54 -6.99
CA TYR A 37 -5.91 14.49 -7.54
C TYR A 37 -5.72 15.49 -8.68
N VAL A 38 -6.61 15.46 -9.67
CA VAL A 38 -6.55 16.36 -10.83
C VAL A 38 -6.65 17.81 -10.40
N THR A 39 -7.56 18.13 -9.46
CA THR A 39 -7.72 19.50 -8.94
C THR A 39 -6.44 19.98 -8.28
N VAL A 40 -5.85 19.18 -7.38
CA VAL A 40 -4.60 19.54 -6.69
C VAL A 40 -3.47 19.74 -7.69
N MET A 41 -3.30 18.82 -8.64
CA MET A 41 -2.24 18.90 -9.64
C MET A 41 -2.41 20.11 -10.59
N VAL A 42 -3.63 20.42 -11.02
CA VAL A 42 -3.90 21.59 -11.87
C VAL A 42 -3.68 22.89 -11.09
N SER A 43 -4.15 22.98 -9.85
CA SER A 43 -3.92 24.15 -8.99
C SER A 43 -2.43 24.38 -8.72
N CYS A 44 -1.67 23.34 -8.39
CA CYS A 44 -0.21 23.45 -8.23
C CYS A 44 0.46 23.96 -9.49
N LYS A 45 0.06 23.46 -10.67
CA LYS A 45 0.63 23.91 -11.94
C LYS A 45 0.29 25.37 -12.23
N TYR A 46 -0.93 25.78 -11.95
CA TYR A 46 -1.37 27.17 -12.11
C TYR A 46 -0.50 28.12 -11.28
N PHE A 47 -0.41 27.90 -9.96
CA PHE A 47 0.41 28.74 -9.09
C PHE A 47 1.91 28.69 -9.44
N PHE A 48 2.42 27.53 -9.86
CA PHE A 48 3.80 27.44 -10.34
C PHE A 48 4.05 28.28 -11.60
N VAL A 49 3.11 28.30 -12.55
CA VAL A 49 3.26 29.10 -13.78
C VAL A 49 3.06 30.59 -13.52
N GLU A 50 2.08 30.98 -12.70
CA GLU A 50 1.82 32.40 -12.42
C GLU A 50 2.88 33.00 -11.49
N ASP A 51 3.23 32.31 -10.40
CA ASP A 51 4.04 32.91 -9.34
C ASP A 51 5.52 32.50 -9.38
N VAL A 52 5.90 31.42 -10.08
CA VAL A 52 7.30 30.95 -10.12
C VAL A 52 7.97 31.21 -11.47
N HIS A 53 7.31 30.91 -12.59
CA HIS A 53 7.89 31.07 -13.93
C HIS A 53 8.39 32.49 -14.27
N PRO A 54 7.72 33.60 -13.87
CA PRO A 54 8.20 34.94 -14.20
C PRO A 54 9.56 35.28 -13.59
N TYR A 55 9.95 34.58 -12.51
CA TYR A 55 11.23 34.76 -11.84
C TYR A 55 12.31 33.79 -12.35
N LEU A 56 12.09 33.15 -13.50
CA LEU A 56 13.04 32.26 -14.15
C LEU A 56 13.43 32.78 -15.54
N PRO A 57 14.72 32.77 -15.93
CA PRO A 57 15.86 32.27 -15.16
C PRO A 57 16.26 33.20 -14.01
N ASN A 58 16.87 32.64 -12.97
CA ASN A 58 17.46 33.39 -11.87
C ASN A 58 18.90 32.93 -11.57
N ARG A 59 19.54 33.53 -10.57
CA ARG A 59 20.92 33.23 -10.17
C ARG A 59 21.16 31.77 -9.78
N TYR A 60 20.14 31.07 -9.27
CA TYR A 60 20.27 29.70 -8.79
C TYR A 60 19.77 28.67 -9.82
N VAL A 61 18.80 29.03 -10.65
CA VAL A 61 18.04 28.12 -11.50
C VAL A 61 17.94 28.68 -12.91
N ASP A 62 18.37 27.85 -13.86
CA ASP A 62 18.31 28.14 -15.29
C ASP A 62 16.90 27.97 -15.88
N GLU A 63 16.67 28.52 -17.08
CA GLU A 63 15.41 28.42 -17.80
C GLU A 63 15.00 26.96 -18.14
N SER A 64 15.97 26.05 -18.29
CA SER A 64 15.73 24.62 -18.54
C SER A 64 14.78 23.96 -17.52
N HIS A 65 14.77 24.41 -16.27
CA HIS A 65 13.90 23.88 -15.22
C HIS A 65 12.40 24.10 -15.50
N LYS A 66 12.02 25.13 -16.29
CA LYS A 66 10.62 25.31 -16.75
C LYS A 66 10.18 24.11 -17.60
N TRP A 67 11.05 23.67 -18.51
CA TRP A 67 10.78 22.57 -19.43
C TRP A 67 10.83 21.22 -18.72
N ILE A 68 11.80 21.02 -17.82
CA ILE A 68 11.89 19.81 -16.99
C ILE A 68 10.60 19.64 -16.17
N ALA A 69 10.17 20.67 -15.45
CA ALA A 69 8.93 20.62 -14.68
C ALA A 69 7.69 20.37 -15.55
N TRP A 70 7.63 20.94 -16.77
CA TRP A 70 6.54 20.68 -17.70
C TRP A 70 6.51 19.23 -18.21
N VAL A 71 7.66 18.67 -18.60
CA VAL A 71 7.77 17.27 -19.05
C VAL A 71 7.38 16.31 -17.92
N LEU A 72 7.90 16.53 -16.71
CA LEU A 72 7.56 15.72 -15.54
C LEU A 72 6.07 15.79 -15.20
N TYR A 73 5.46 16.97 -15.33
CA TYR A 73 4.02 17.15 -15.14
C TYR A 73 3.19 16.34 -16.14
N VAL A 74 3.51 16.47 -17.44
CA VAL A 74 2.83 15.71 -18.50
C VAL A 74 3.01 14.20 -18.29
N MET A 75 4.21 13.77 -17.91
CA MET A 75 4.51 12.37 -17.61
C MET A 75 3.71 11.86 -16.40
N CYS A 76 3.61 12.64 -15.31
CA CYS A 76 2.77 12.29 -14.15
C CYS A 76 1.31 12.10 -14.56
N PHE A 77 0.73 13.04 -15.31
CA PHE A 77 -0.64 12.93 -15.79
C PHE A 77 -0.85 11.75 -16.74
N GLY A 78 0.09 11.52 -17.66
CA GLY A 78 0.06 10.40 -18.59
C GLY A 78 0.08 9.06 -17.87
N LEU A 79 1.01 8.88 -16.92
CA LEU A 79 1.10 7.67 -16.09
C LEU A 79 -0.15 7.49 -15.22
N TYR A 80 -0.63 8.57 -14.60
CA TYR A 80 -1.86 8.55 -13.81
C TYR A 80 -3.07 8.06 -14.63
N PHE A 81 -3.24 8.61 -15.83
CA PHE A 81 -4.32 8.24 -16.73
C PHE A 81 -4.18 6.81 -17.26
N PHE A 82 -2.96 6.39 -17.57
CA PHE A 82 -2.66 5.02 -17.97
C PHE A 82 -3.06 4.04 -16.86
N MET A 83 -2.62 4.27 -15.63
CA MET A 83 -2.98 3.43 -14.48
C MET A 83 -4.49 3.42 -14.19
N CYS A 84 -5.19 4.54 -14.42
CA CYS A 84 -6.65 4.59 -14.30
C CYS A 84 -7.38 3.69 -15.31
N ARG A 85 -6.71 3.31 -16.41
CA ARG A 85 -7.25 2.51 -17.51
C ARG A 85 -6.72 1.07 -17.51
N SER A 86 -5.60 0.81 -16.84
CA SER A 86 -4.97 -0.50 -16.78
C SER A 86 -5.88 -1.54 -16.12
N ASP A 87 -5.84 -2.77 -16.64
CA ASP A 87 -6.50 -3.91 -15.99
C ASP A 87 -5.72 -4.24 -14.72
N PRO A 88 -6.36 -4.28 -13.53
CA PRO A 88 -5.69 -4.65 -12.29
C PRO A 88 -5.17 -6.11 -12.28
N GLY A 89 -5.41 -6.90 -13.32
CA GLY A 89 -4.98 -8.31 -13.41
C GLY A 89 -6.09 -9.25 -12.95
N VAL A 90 -7.31 -9.03 -13.43
CA VAL A 90 -8.47 -9.86 -13.10
C VAL A 90 -8.25 -11.30 -13.55
N ILE A 91 -8.44 -12.25 -12.64
CA ILE A 91 -8.36 -13.68 -12.94
C ILE A 91 -9.63 -14.12 -13.66
N THR A 92 -9.46 -14.64 -14.87
CA THR A 92 -10.48 -15.24 -15.73
C THR A 92 -10.08 -16.69 -16.07
N PRO A 93 -11.03 -17.54 -16.51
CA PRO A 93 -10.70 -18.91 -16.91
C PRO A 93 -9.63 -18.98 -18.02
N ASP A 94 -9.65 -18.00 -18.94
CA ASP A 94 -8.77 -17.97 -20.11
C ASP A 94 -7.33 -17.60 -19.74
N ASN A 95 -7.15 -16.67 -18.79
CA ASN A 95 -5.82 -16.22 -18.33
C ASN A 95 -5.30 -16.99 -17.10
N PHE A 96 -6.05 -17.97 -16.59
CA PHE A 96 -5.68 -18.70 -15.37
C PHE A 96 -4.29 -19.34 -15.47
N ARG A 97 -3.98 -19.97 -16.61
CA ARG A 97 -2.69 -20.63 -16.83
C ARG A 97 -1.54 -19.65 -17.00
N SER A 98 -1.77 -18.51 -17.65
CA SER A 98 -0.72 -17.50 -17.85
C SER A 98 -0.39 -16.75 -16.56
N LEU A 99 -1.36 -16.61 -15.64
CA LEU A 99 -1.16 -15.96 -14.35
C LEU A 99 -0.61 -16.90 -13.26
N ASN A 100 -0.65 -18.22 -13.46
CA ASN A 100 -0.13 -19.21 -12.51
C ASN A 100 1.39 -19.42 -12.65
N VAL A 101 2.17 -18.36 -12.38
CA VAL A 101 3.63 -18.35 -12.58
C VAL A 101 4.41 -18.60 -11.29
N TYR A 102 3.82 -18.29 -10.14
CA TYR A 102 4.49 -18.32 -8.84
C TYR A 102 4.28 -19.66 -8.12
N PRO A 103 5.28 -20.18 -7.38
CA PRO A 103 5.10 -21.36 -6.56
C PRO A 103 4.15 -21.10 -5.38
N HIS A 104 3.50 -22.16 -4.93
CA HIS A 104 2.68 -22.13 -3.72
C HIS A 104 3.55 -21.90 -2.48
N HIS A 105 2.98 -21.17 -1.53
CA HIS A 105 3.58 -20.95 -0.22
C HIS A 105 2.79 -21.76 0.81
N PRO A 106 3.42 -22.60 1.64
CA PRO A 106 2.71 -23.54 2.51
C PRO A 106 1.68 -22.85 3.42
N VAL A 107 2.06 -21.74 4.04
CA VAL A 107 1.17 -20.96 4.94
C VAL A 107 0.35 -19.88 4.21
N LEU A 108 1.00 -18.97 3.48
CA LEU A 108 0.32 -17.81 2.87
C LEU A 108 -0.62 -18.18 1.70
N TYR A 109 -0.25 -19.19 0.90
CA TYR A 109 -0.91 -19.57 -0.34
C TYR A 109 -0.96 -21.09 -0.50
N PRO A 110 -1.65 -21.80 0.42
CA PRO A 110 -1.74 -23.25 0.38
C PRO A 110 -2.41 -23.72 -0.91
N GLU A 111 -2.06 -24.92 -1.35
CA GLU A 111 -2.61 -25.52 -2.55
C GLU A 111 -4.13 -25.72 -2.44
N ALA A 112 -4.82 -25.74 -3.58
CA ALA A 112 -6.25 -26.02 -3.69
C ALA A 112 -7.21 -25.08 -2.91
N LYS A 113 -6.78 -23.86 -2.53
CA LYS A 113 -7.67 -22.89 -1.87
C LYS A 113 -8.59 -22.18 -2.87
N PHE A 114 -9.90 -22.22 -2.66
CA PHE A 114 -10.87 -21.53 -3.52
C PHE A 114 -11.32 -20.17 -2.94
N CYS A 115 -11.71 -19.25 -3.83
CA CYS A 115 -12.44 -18.05 -3.45
C CYS A 115 -13.92 -18.39 -3.25
N ARG A 116 -14.48 -18.07 -2.07
CA ARG A 116 -15.89 -18.30 -1.75
C ARG A 116 -16.83 -17.49 -2.65
N THR A 117 -16.47 -16.24 -2.93
CA THR A 117 -17.29 -15.31 -3.72
C THR A 117 -17.21 -15.59 -5.22
N CYS A 118 -15.98 -15.66 -5.77
CA CYS A 118 -15.78 -15.86 -7.21
C CYS A 118 -15.85 -17.32 -7.64
N LYS A 119 -15.80 -18.28 -6.70
CA LYS A 119 -15.75 -19.74 -6.96
C LYS A 119 -14.60 -20.15 -7.90
N THR A 120 -13.53 -19.36 -7.93
CA THR A 120 -12.30 -19.64 -8.68
C THR A 120 -11.19 -20.13 -7.76
N LEU A 121 -10.26 -20.93 -8.30
CA LEU A 121 -9.06 -21.34 -7.58
C LEU A 121 -8.18 -20.11 -7.30
N LYS A 122 -7.72 -19.95 -6.06
CA LYS A 122 -6.83 -18.84 -5.69
C LYS A 122 -5.42 -19.16 -6.17
N LEU A 123 -4.93 -18.33 -7.09
CA LEU A 123 -3.53 -18.36 -7.49
C LEU A 123 -2.62 -17.84 -6.36
N PRO A 124 -1.35 -18.27 -6.30
CA PRO A 124 -0.37 -17.64 -5.41
C PRO A 124 -0.29 -16.14 -5.68
N ARG A 125 -0.14 -15.35 -4.61
CA ARG A 125 -0.17 -13.87 -4.65
C ARG A 125 -1.50 -13.24 -5.10
N SER A 126 -2.60 -14.01 -5.22
CA SER A 126 -3.93 -13.47 -5.56
C SER A 126 -4.79 -13.14 -4.33
N LYS A 127 -5.75 -12.23 -4.51
CA LYS A 127 -6.78 -11.89 -3.50
C LYS A 127 -8.11 -11.54 -4.16
N HIS A 128 -9.21 -11.83 -3.46
CA HIS A 128 -10.52 -11.32 -3.84
C HIS A 128 -10.67 -9.88 -3.37
N CYS A 129 -10.93 -8.97 -4.29
CA CYS A 129 -11.23 -7.59 -3.97
C CYS A 129 -12.75 -7.39 -3.88
N SER A 130 -13.23 -7.02 -2.70
CA SER A 130 -14.66 -6.75 -2.45
C SER A 130 -15.19 -5.55 -3.23
N MET A 131 -14.36 -4.51 -3.43
CA MET A 131 -14.69 -3.31 -4.20
C MET A 131 -14.90 -3.62 -5.69
N CYS A 132 -14.04 -4.49 -6.23
CA CYS A 132 -14.07 -4.91 -7.63
C CYS A 132 -15.00 -6.11 -7.87
N ASN A 133 -15.37 -6.80 -6.79
CA ASN A 133 -16.06 -8.08 -6.77
C ASN A 133 -15.42 -9.14 -7.70
N ARG A 134 -14.09 -9.16 -7.73
CA ARG A 134 -13.28 -10.00 -8.64
C ARG A 134 -12.01 -10.46 -7.93
N CYS A 135 -11.51 -11.64 -8.30
CA CYS A 135 -10.19 -12.09 -7.90
C CYS A 135 -9.13 -11.45 -8.80
N VAL A 136 -8.08 -10.92 -8.18
CA VAL A 136 -7.00 -10.20 -8.85
C VAL A 136 -5.68 -10.92 -8.54
N ALA A 137 -4.87 -11.18 -9.56
CA ALA A 137 -3.53 -11.75 -9.43
C ALA A 137 -2.54 -10.68 -8.95
N ARG A 138 -1.48 -11.10 -8.23
CA ARG A 138 -0.46 -10.20 -7.63
C ARG A 138 -1.06 -9.01 -6.87
N PHE A 139 -2.19 -9.21 -6.19
CA PHE A 139 -2.90 -8.13 -5.54
C PHE A 139 -2.04 -7.48 -4.46
N ASP A 140 -1.83 -6.17 -4.58
CA ASP A 140 -0.97 -5.42 -3.68
C ASP A 140 -1.79 -4.74 -2.58
N HIS A 141 -2.67 -3.80 -2.95
CA HIS A 141 -3.55 -3.13 -2.00
C HIS A 141 -4.77 -2.48 -2.68
N GLN A 142 -5.89 -2.36 -1.97
CA GLN A 142 -6.99 -1.44 -2.33
C GLN A 142 -7.43 -0.59 -1.11
N TYR A 143 -6.88 0.63 -0.94
CA TYR A 143 -7.31 1.61 0.09
C TYR A 143 -7.86 2.86 -0.56
N VAL A 144 -9.14 3.11 -0.33
CA VAL A 144 -9.93 4.18 -0.97
C VAL A 144 -9.54 5.59 -0.52
N LEU A 145 -8.88 5.76 0.62
CA LEU A 145 -8.47 7.09 1.09
C LEU A 145 -6.98 7.31 0.95
N LEU A 146 -6.70 8.51 0.48
CA LEU A 146 -5.42 9.00 0.00
C LEU A 146 -5.21 8.56 -1.44
N LEU A 147 -4.50 9.40 -2.16
CA LEU A 147 -4.09 9.29 -3.56
C LEU A 147 -3.45 7.92 -3.91
N SER A 148 -3.21 7.07 -2.90
CA SER A 148 -2.38 5.88 -2.81
C SER A 148 -2.97 4.56 -3.32
N SER A 149 -4.28 4.41 -3.55
CA SER A 149 -4.81 3.19 -4.21
C SER A 149 -4.18 2.95 -5.57
N TRP A 150 -3.79 4.02 -6.28
CA TRP A 150 -3.20 3.98 -7.61
C TRP A 150 -1.67 3.82 -7.60
N PHE A 151 -1.02 4.13 -6.47
CA PHE A 151 0.44 4.26 -6.37
C PHE A 151 1.13 3.03 -5.74
N LEU A 152 0.37 2.02 -5.33
CA LEU A 152 0.88 0.94 -4.49
C LEU A 152 0.83 -0.44 -5.12
N ASP A 153 0.29 -0.60 -6.33
CA ASP A 153 0.54 -1.81 -7.10
C ASP A 153 2.04 -1.89 -7.39
N VAL A 154 2.69 -2.98 -6.96
CA VAL A 154 3.99 -3.44 -7.47
C VAL A 154 3.78 -4.02 -8.88
N THR A 155 3.09 -3.27 -9.73
CA THR A 155 3.21 -3.36 -11.17
C THR A 155 4.25 -2.34 -11.62
N ASP A 156 4.77 -2.56 -12.82
CA ASP A 156 5.73 -1.72 -13.50
C ASP A 156 5.33 -0.23 -13.52
N GLU A 157 4.04 0.06 -13.63
CA GLU A 157 3.57 1.43 -13.89
C GLU A 157 3.32 2.21 -12.59
N GLY A 158 2.87 1.54 -11.52
CA GLY A 158 2.65 2.14 -10.20
C GLY A 158 3.94 2.68 -9.58
N VAL A 159 5.02 1.89 -9.62
CA VAL A 159 6.34 2.28 -9.10
C VAL A 159 6.92 3.44 -9.91
N CYS A 160 6.81 3.39 -11.24
CA CYS A 160 7.24 4.48 -12.11
C CYS A 160 6.46 5.77 -11.83
N ALA A 161 5.14 5.68 -11.66
CA ALA A 161 4.31 6.84 -11.35
C ALA A 161 4.71 7.50 -10.02
N VAL A 162 4.96 6.73 -8.97
CA VAL A 162 5.47 7.26 -7.69
C VAL A 162 6.84 7.91 -7.86
N ALA A 163 7.74 7.28 -8.62
CA ALA A 163 9.08 7.80 -8.84
C ALA A 163 9.07 9.13 -9.61
N VAL A 164 8.29 9.22 -10.69
CA VAL A 164 8.16 10.45 -11.49
C VAL A 164 7.47 11.55 -10.67
N GLN A 165 6.44 11.21 -9.89
CA GLN A 165 5.78 12.16 -9.00
C GLN A 165 6.73 12.67 -7.91
N PHE A 166 7.60 11.81 -7.38
CA PHE A 166 8.63 12.20 -6.42
C PHE A 166 9.62 13.20 -7.04
N VAL A 167 10.13 12.89 -8.24
CA VAL A 167 11.05 13.79 -8.96
C VAL A 167 10.37 15.13 -9.28
N LEU A 168 9.10 15.12 -9.67
CA LEU A 168 8.32 16.35 -9.88
C LEU A 168 8.20 17.18 -8.59
N CYS A 169 7.90 16.55 -7.45
CA CYS A 169 7.81 17.26 -6.17
C CYS A 169 9.17 17.87 -5.77
N LEU A 170 10.28 17.14 -5.95
CA LEU A 170 11.62 17.66 -5.69
C LEU A 170 11.97 18.84 -6.59
N GLU A 171 11.70 18.71 -7.89
CA GLU A 171 11.97 19.74 -8.88
C GLU A 171 11.19 21.03 -8.56
N VAL A 172 9.88 20.92 -8.37
CA VAL A 172 9.03 22.08 -8.04
C VAL A 172 9.43 22.67 -6.70
N PHE A 173 9.75 21.86 -5.69
CA PHE A 173 10.20 22.34 -4.39
C PHE A 173 11.53 23.10 -4.49
N TYR A 174 12.51 22.55 -5.22
CA TYR A 174 13.81 23.18 -5.44
C TYR A 174 13.68 24.52 -6.16
N VAL A 175 12.94 24.55 -7.27
CA VAL A 175 12.74 25.78 -8.07
C VAL A 175 11.97 26.83 -7.28
N THR A 176 10.88 26.45 -6.59
CA THR A 176 10.10 27.39 -5.78
C THR A 176 10.93 27.95 -4.62
N THR A 177 11.73 27.12 -3.97
CA THR A 177 12.66 27.54 -2.91
C THR A 177 13.67 28.55 -3.45
N SER A 178 14.21 28.35 -4.65
CA SER A 178 15.15 29.29 -5.27
C SER A 178 14.54 30.68 -5.49
N VAL A 179 13.26 30.74 -5.89
CA VAL A 179 12.54 32.00 -6.10
C VAL A 179 12.25 32.68 -4.77
N VAL A 180 11.87 31.92 -3.74
CA VAL A 180 11.69 32.45 -2.38
C VAL A 180 13.00 33.05 -1.86
N PHE A 181 14.14 32.37 -2.05
CA PHE A 181 15.45 32.91 -1.68
C PHE A 181 15.78 34.20 -2.45
N LEU A 182 15.64 34.20 -3.77
CA LEU A 182 15.88 35.39 -4.60
C LEU A 182 15.04 36.59 -4.16
N ARG A 183 13.74 36.37 -3.94
CA ARG A 183 12.81 37.42 -3.49
C ARG A 183 13.17 37.91 -2.09
N SER A 184 13.58 37.00 -1.20
CA SER A 184 14.01 37.37 0.15
C SER A 184 15.27 38.23 0.13
N GLU A 185 16.26 37.92 -0.73
CA GLU A 185 17.48 38.72 -0.87
C GLU A 185 17.16 40.15 -1.34
N GLN A 186 16.31 40.30 -2.36
CA GLN A 186 15.89 41.62 -2.87
C GLN A 186 15.20 42.47 -1.80
N VAL A 187 14.33 41.84 -1.01
CA VAL A 187 13.59 42.48 0.07
C VAL A 187 14.53 42.89 1.21
N ILE A 188 15.48 42.02 1.58
CA ILE A 188 16.50 42.28 2.61
C ILE A 188 17.45 43.40 2.18
N GLU A 189 17.90 43.41 0.93
CA GLU A 189 18.76 44.48 0.38
C GLU A 189 18.05 45.83 0.42
N SER A 190 16.75 45.88 0.08
CA SER A 190 15.95 47.10 0.17
C SER A 190 15.83 47.62 1.61
N MET A 191 15.71 46.73 2.60
CA MET A 191 15.65 47.12 4.02
C MET A 191 16.99 47.64 4.53
N ARG A 192 18.09 46.95 4.20
CA ARG A 192 19.44 47.39 4.56
C ARG A 192 19.77 48.74 3.94
N GLY A 193 19.36 48.98 2.69
CA GLY A 193 19.48 50.28 2.02
C GLY A 193 18.66 51.40 2.69
N SER A 194 17.59 51.06 3.41
CA SER A 194 16.75 52.01 4.17
C SER A 194 17.28 52.30 5.58
N GLY A 195 18.44 51.75 5.96
CA GLY A 195 19.06 51.96 7.27
C GLY A 195 18.47 51.11 8.41
N TYR A 196 17.74 50.04 8.08
CA TYR A 196 17.20 49.11 9.07
C TYR A 196 18.31 48.24 9.67
N ASN A 197 18.67 48.50 10.94
CA ASN A 197 19.77 47.85 11.66
C ASN A 197 19.24 46.98 12.81
N GLU A 198 18.67 45.82 12.47
CA GLU A 198 18.26 44.77 13.41
C GLU A 198 19.16 43.54 13.30
N GLU A 199 18.98 42.57 14.20
CA GLU A 199 19.66 41.28 14.08
C GLU A 199 19.35 40.60 12.73
N ASP A 200 20.38 39.99 12.11
CA ASP A 200 20.26 39.32 10.81
C ASP A 200 19.13 38.26 10.77
N ARG A 201 18.84 37.63 11.92
CA ARG A 201 17.78 36.64 12.06
C ARG A 201 16.38 37.25 11.92
N ASP A 202 16.18 38.44 12.46
CA ASP A 202 14.88 39.12 12.41
C ASP A 202 14.66 39.80 11.06
N ILE A 203 15.72 40.32 10.44
CA ILE A 203 15.69 40.78 9.05
C ILE A 203 15.30 39.63 8.10
N LEU A 204 15.92 38.45 8.27
CA LEU A 204 15.59 37.28 7.44
C LEU A 204 14.15 36.81 7.65
N ARG A 205 13.68 36.75 8.91
CA ARG A 205 12.30 36.37 9.23
C ARG A 205 11.29 37.32 8.60
N TYR A 206 11.51 38.63 8.76
CA TYR A 206 10.63 39.66 8.23
C TYR A 206 10.66 39.67 6.70
N GLY A 207 11.82 39.50 6.08
CA GLY A 207 11.95 39.35 4.63
C GLY A 207 11.17 38.16 4.09
N LEU A 208 11.32 36.98 4.71
CA LEU A 208 10.56 35.79 4.32
C LEU A 208 9.05 35.97 4.51
N GLN A 209 8.63 36.54 5.63
CA GLN A 209 7.22 36.80 5.91
C GLN A 209 6.61 37.78 4.89
N THR A 210 7.35 38.82 4.51
CA THR A 210 6.93 39.80 3.50
C THR A 210 6.74 39.13 2.14
N VAL A 211 7.72 38.33 1.70
CA VAL A 211 7.64 37.59 0.42
C VAL A 211 6.45 36.65 0.38
N LEU A 212 6.18 35.91 1.47
CA LEU A 212 5.05 34.98 1.56
C LEU A 212 3.69 35.70 1.61
N ASN A 213 3.63 36.88 2.25
CA ASN A 213 2.41 37.69 2.31
C ASN A 213 2.10 38.35 0.97
N GLU A 214 3.11 38.83 0.25
CA GLU A 214 2.97 39.41 -1.09
C GLU A 214 2.56 38.35 -2.12
N ASN A 215 3.14 37.15 -2.03
CA ASN A 215 2.97 36.07 -3.00
C ASN A 215 2.43 34.82 -2.32
N GLN A 216 1.13 34.82 -2.02
CA GLN A 216 0.48 33.71 -1.33
C GLN A 216 0.58 32.38 -2.11
N GLY A 217 0.60 32.44 -3.44
CA GLY A 217 0.74 31.25 -4.29
C GLY A 217 2.14 30.63 -4.27
N LEU A 218 3.20 31.41 -4.04
CA LEU A 218 4.54 30.87 -3.75
C LEU A 218 4.53 30.05 -2.45
N GLY A 219 3.94 30.61 -1.39
CA GLY A 219 3.82 29.94 -0.09
C GLY A 219 2.98 28.66 -0.17
N PHE A 220 1.87 28.71 -0.90
CA PHE A 220 1.03 27.55 -1.17
C PHE A 220 1.79 26.44 -1.89
N THR A 221 2.45 26.78 -3.00
CA THR A 221 3.20 25.82 -3.83
C THR A 221 4.34 25.18 -3.05
N LEU A 222 5.11 25.97 -2.30
CA LEU A 222 6.22 25.49 -1.46
C LEU A 222 5.72 24.52 -0.37
N THR A 223 4.69 24.92 0.37
CA THR A 223 4.14 24.12 1.49
C THR A 223 3.54 22.83 0.98
N LEU A 224 2.75 22.89 -0.09
CA LEU A 224 2.06 21.73 -0.62
C LEU A 224 3.02 20.71 -1.22
N THR A 225 4.04 21.15 -1.97
CA THR A 225 5.06 20.26 -2.52
C THR A 225 5.96 19.65 -1.45
N PHE A 226 6.24 20.37 -0.36
CA PHE A 226 6.95 19.82 0.79
C PHE A 226 6.14 18.71 1.49
N LEU A 227 4.87 19.00 1.83
CA LEU A 227 4.01 18.05 2.55
C LEU A 227 3.71 16.80 1.70
N ILE A 228 3.30 16.99 0.45
CA ILE A 228 3.05 15.87 -0.48
C ILE A 228 4.36 15.15 -0.79
N GLY A 229 5.47 15.88 -0.94
CA GLY A 229 6.80 15.32 -1.18
C GLY A 229 7.22 14.34 -0.09
N ILE A 230 7.03 14.70 1.20
CA ILE A 230 7.31 13.79 2.33
C ILE A 230 6.48 12.52 2.23
N VAL A 231 5.17 12.65 1.99
CA VAL A 231 4.26 11.51 1.90
C VAL A 231 4.66 10.59 0.75
N VAL A 232 4.89 11.16 -0.45
CA VAL A 232 5.32 10.42 -1.64
C VAL A 232 6.68 9.74 -1.41
N TRP A 233 7.62 10.41 -0.72
CA TRP A 233 8.93 9.86 -0.42
C TRP A 233 8.86 8.65 0.51
N VAL A 234 8.03 8.70 1.56
CA VAL A 234 7.80 7.55 2.45
C VAL A 234 7.22 6.37 1.67
N PHE A 235 6.23 6.62 0.80
CA PHE A 235 5.68 5.56 -0.04
C PHE A 235 6.70 5.00 -1.04
N PHE A 236 7.53 5.86 -1.64
CA PHE A 236 8.59 5.42 -2.55
C PHE A 236 9.59 4.49 -1.85
N LEU A 237 10.04 4.83 -0.64
CA LEU A 237 10.94 3.98 0.14
C LEU A 237 10.29 2.64 0.53
N ILE A 238 9.00 2.66 0.87
CA ILE A 238 8.23 1.42 1.12
C ILE A 238 8.19 0.56 -0.13
N GLN A 239 7.96 1.13 -1.32
CA GLN A 239 7.98 0.38 -2.58
C GLN A 239 9.37 -0.17 -2.89
N LEU A 240 10.44 0.62 -2.69
CA LEU A 240 11.82 0.14 -2.85
C LEU A 240 12.13 -1.05 -1.93
N ARG A 241 11.70 -0.99 -0.67
CA ARG A 241 11.85 -2.11 0.28
C ARG A 241 11.08 -3.34 -0.18
N ARG A 242 9.85 -3.17 -0.67
CA ARG A 242 9.01 -4.27 -1.18
C ARG A 242 9.63 -4.95 -2.41
N ILE A 243 10.16 -4.16 -3.34
CA ILE A 243 10.93 -4.67 -4.48
C ILE A 243 12.19 -5.39 -3.97
N ALA A 244 12.92 -4.81 -3.03
CA ALA A 244 14.13 -5.44 -2.49
C ALA A 244 13.85 -6.81 -1.86
N LEU A 245 12.70 -6.98 -1.19
CA LEU A 245 12.31 -8.25 -0.59
C LEU A 245 11.52 -9.17 -1.53
N ASN A 246 11.09 -8.68 -2.70
CA ASN A 246 10.10 -9.30 -3.59
C ASN A 246 8.82 -9.74 -2.85
N ILE A 247 8.19 -8.79 -2.16
CA ILE A 247 6.99 -9.01 -1.34
C ILE A 247 5.95 -7.94 -1.69
N THR A 248 4.68 -8.32 -1.87
CA THR A 248 3.57 -7.35 -2.03
C THR A 248 3.11 -6.80 -0.67
N ALA A 249 2.42 -5.66 -0.63
CA ALA A 249 1.81 -5.14 0.59
C ALA A 249 0.86 -6.16 1.22
N ASN A 250 0.00 -6.79 0.42
CA ASN A 250 -0.92 -7.82 0.88
C ASN A 250 -0.19 -9.00 1.52
N GLU A 251 0.97 -9.41 0.99
CA GLU A 251 1.81 -10.43 1.60
C GLU A 251 2.45 -9.95 2.91
N SER A 252 2.87 -8.69 3.00
CA SER A 252 3.36 -8.11 4.25
C SER A 252 2.29 -8.15 5.33
N PHE A 253 1.09 -7.63 5.03
CA PHE A 253 -0.03 -7.63 5.98
C PHE A 253 -0.42 -9.06 6.40
N LYS A 254 -0.50 -10.01 5.46
CA LYS A 254 -0.76 -11.41 5.79
C LYS A 254 0.32 -12.02 6.69
N ARG A 255 1.59 -11.70 6.45
CA ARG A 255 2.69 -12.20 7.30
C ARG A 255 2.60 -11.65 8.71
N ASP A 256 2.24 -10.38 8.85
CA ASP A 256 2.07 -9.76 10.15
C ASP A 256 0.89 -10.39 10.92
N ASP A 257 -0.27 -10.60 10.28
CA ASP A 257 -1.41 -11.31 10.88
C ASP A 257 -1.02 -12.74 11.33
N LEU A 258 -0.30 -13.49 10.47
CA LEU A 258 0.12 -14.86 10.77
C LEU A 258 1.19 -14.93 11.87
N ARG A 259 2.06 -13.91 11.98
CA ARG A 259 3.05 -13.81 13.06
C ARG A 259 2.35 -13.60 14.40
N GLU A 260 1.38 -12.70 14.45
CA GLU A 260 0.58 -12.47 15.66
C GLU A 260 -0.14 -13.74 16.10
N GLU A 261 -0.71 -14.50 15.15
CA GLU A 261 -1.35 -15.78 15.41
C GLU A 261 -0.35 -16.82 15.97
N ALA A 262 0.79 -17.01 15.31
CA ALA A 262 1.84 -17.95 15.75
C ALA A 262 2.42 -17.59 17.12
N GLU A 263 2.64 -16.30 17.40
CA GLU A 263 3.08 -15.83 18.71
C GLU A 263 2.04 -16.11 19.79
N SER A 264 0.76 -15.85 19.50
CA SER A 264 -0.34 -16.11 20.43
C SER A 264 -0.47 -17.59 20.80
N ASP A 265 -0.31 -18.48 19.81
CA ASP A 265 -0.34 -19.93 19.98
C ASP A 265 0.87 -20.43 20.77
N SER A 266 2.06 -19.86 20.53
CA SER A 266 3.27 -20.19 21.28
C SER A 266 3.11 -19.85 22.78
N VAL A 267 2.52 -18.70 23.09
CA VAL A 267 2.26 -18.25 24.47
C VAL A 267 1.16 -19.11 25.11
N ALA A 268 0.10 -19.46 24.37
CA ALA A 268 -0.94 -20.35 24.85
C ALA A 268 -0.38 -21.76 25.16
N GLY A 269 0.49 -22.27 24.27
CA GLY A 269 1.22 -23.51 24.43
C GLY A 269 2.14 -23.50 25.65
N ALA A 270 2.94 -22.44 25.81
CA ALA A 270 3.82 -22.27 26.97
C ALA A 270 3.04 -22.20 28.29
N LYS A 271 1.92 -21.46 28.33
CA LYS A 271 1.03 -21.41 29.51
C LYS A 271 0.38 -22.76 29.81
N LYS A 272 0.09 -23.58 28.79
CA LYS A 272 -0.44 -24.93 28.96
C LYS A 272 0.63 -25.87 29.50
N LEU A 273 1.84 -25.81 28.94
CA LEU A 273 3.00 -26.60 29.38
C LEU A 273 3.41 -26.24 30.81
N LEU A 274 3.46 -24.95 31.15
CA LEU A 274 3.71 -24.49 32.51
C LEU A 274 2.62 -24.97 33.49
N ARG A 275 1.34 -24.91 33.10
CA ARG A 275 0.25 -25.48 33.93
C ARG A 275 0.40 -26.99 34.13
N MET A 276 0.77 -27.73 33.10
CA MET A 276 1.04 -29.17 33.21
C MET A 276 2.21 -29.45 34.13
N LEU A 277 3.34 -28.75 33.97
CA LEU A 277 4.51 -28.87 34.85
C LEU A 277 4.17 -28.53 36.31
N MET A 278 3.43 -27.44 36.53
CA MET A 278 3.00 -27.04 37.88
C MET A 278 2.03 -28.05 38.51
N SER A 279 1.18 -28.69 37.70
CA SER A 279 0.29 -29.77 38.18
C SER A 279 1.02 -31.09 38.46
N SER A 280 2.23 -31.27 37.93
CA SER A 280 3.08 -32.45 38.15
C SER A 280 4.01 -32.31 39.37
N LEU A 281 4.03 -31.16 40.06
CA LEU A 281 4.81 -30.98 41.28
C LEU A 281 4.15 -31.75 42.46
N PRO A 282 4.90 -32.57 43.22
CA PRO A 282 4.35 -33.32 44.35
C PRO A 282 3.86 -32.36 45.45
N GLY A 283 2.58 -32.40 45.78
CA GLY A 283 2.01 -31.67 46.92
C GLY A 283 0.82 -30.74 46.63
N GLN A 284 0.41 -30.54 45.37
CA GLN A 284 -0.79 -29.74 45.06
C GLN A 284 -2.02 -30.63 44.87
N ARG A 285 -3.00 -30.52 45.78
CA ARG A 285 -4.32 -31.15 45.63
C ARG A 285 -5.05 -30.55 44.42
N PRO A 286 -5.70 -31.34 43.56
CA PRO A 286 -6.39 -30.82 42.39
C PRO A 286 -7.59 -29.96 42.83
N ARG A 287 -7.55 -28.67 42.51
CA ARG A 287 -8.68 -27.76 42.74
C ARG A 287 -9.69 -27.97 41.62
N ASN A 288 -10.77 -28.66 41.94
CA ASN A 288 -11.89 -28.94 41.05
C ASN A 288 -12.51 -27.62 40.57
N ARG A 289 -12.21 -27.17 39.34
CA ARG A 289 -12.84 -26.01 38.72
C ARG A 289 -13.49 -26.42 37.41
N ARG A 290 -14.83 -26.44 37.43
CA ARG A 290 -15.68 -26.47 36.24
C ARG A 290 -15.41 -25.20 35.42
N SER A 291 -14.75 -25.30 34.28
CA SER A 291 -14.80 -24.27 33.24
C SER A 291 -15.24 -24.92 31.94
N GLY A 292 -16.51 -24.68 31.59
CA GLY A 292 -17.08 -25.07 30.31
C GLY A 292 -16.51 -24.22 29.20
N PHE A 293 -15.51 -24.76 28.50
CA PHE A 293 -15.30 -24.46 27.09
C PHE A 293 -15.57 -25.78 26.37
N LYS A 294 -16.68 -25.87 25.64
CA LYS A 294 -16.96 -27.04 24.82
C LYS A 294 -15.94 -27.04 23.68
N PHE A 295 -14.97 -27.94 23.77
CA PHE A 295 -14.09 -28.24 22.66
C PHE A 295 -14.96 -28.88 21.57
N VAL A 296 -15.14 -28.19 20.44
CA VAL A 296 -15.82 -28.76 19.28
C VAL A 296 -14.85 -29.76 18.67
N SER A 297 -15.26 -31.01 18.53
CA SER A 297 -14.39 -32.04 17.98
C SER A 297 -14.16 -31.80 16.47
N ARG A 298 -12.98 -32.14 15.96
CA ARG A 298 -12.64 -32.04 14.52
C ARG A 298 -13.68 -32.74 13.62
N ALA A 299 -14.28 -33.82 14.12
CA ALA A 299 -15.36 -34.54 13.45
C ALA A 299 -16.66 -33.72 13.32
N GLN A 300 -16.98 -32.88 14.30
CA GLN A 300 -18.15 -31.98 14.26
C GLN A 300 -17.91 -30.82 13.29
N VAL A 301 -16.72 -30.21 13.29
CA VAL A 301 -16.35 -29.14 12.34
C VAL A 301 -16.41 -29.66 10.90
N LYS A 302 -15.84 -30.84 10.64
CA LYS A 302 -15.90 -31.52 9.33
C LYS A 302 -17.33 -31.68 8.82
N LYS A 303 -18.25 -32.11 9.71
CA LYS A 303 -19.66 -32.32 9.39
C LYS A 303 -20.43 -31.02 9.14
N GLU A 304 -20.11 -29.95 9.86
CA GLU A 304 -20.70 -28.62 9.65
C GLU A 304 -20.23 -28.01 8.31
N LEU A 305 -18.95 -28.15 7.97
CA LEU A 305 -18.44 -27.70 6.68
C LEU A 305 -19.01 -28.48 5.50
N ASP A 306 -19.11 -29.81 5.59
CA ASP A 306 -19.74 -30.63 4.54
C ASP A 306 -21.20 -30.21 4.29
N SER A 307 -21.95 -29.93 5.37
CA SER A 307 -23.35 -29.53 5.27
C SER A 307 -23.55 -28.10 4.73
N SER A 308 -22.61 -27.18 5.01
CA SER A 308 -22.70 -25.80 4.51
C SER A 308 -22.34 -25.67 3.03
N TRP A 309 -21.59 -26.61 2.46
CA TRP A 309 -21.13 -26.57 1.07
C TRP A 309 -21.77 -27.64 0.17
N GLY A 310 -22.70 -28.43 0.70
CA GLY A 310 -23.45 -29.43 -0.05
C GLY A 310 -22.58 -30.53 -0.66
N GLY A 311 -21.46 -30.86 -0.02
CA GLY A 311 -20.52 -31.89 -0.49
C GLY A 311 -19.73 -31.55 -1.77
N LEU A 312 -19.75 -30.29 -2.21
CA LEU A 312 -19.01 -29.87 -3.43
C LEU A 312 -17.48 -29.88 -3.25
N PHE A 313 -16.99 -29.91 -2.00
CA PHE A 313 -15.57 -29.91 -1.66
C PHE A 313 -15.32 -30.85 -0.48
N SER A 314 -14.15 -31.50 -0.45
CA SER A 314 -13.77 -32.31 0.72
C SER A 314 -13.43 -31.41 1.91
N PRO A 315 -13.88 -31.73 3.13
CA PRO A 315 -13.56 -30.95 4.32
C PRO A 315 -12.06 -30.89 4.60
N ASP A 316 -11.31 -31.90 4.16
CA ASP A 316 -9.85 -31.95 4.35
C ASP A 316 -9.14 -30.92 3.46
N THR A 317 -9.69 -30.60 2.28
CA THR A 317 -9.23 -29.47 1.44
C THR A 317 -9.50 -28.12 2.09
N ILE A 318 -10.53 -28.04 2.95
CA ILE A 318 -10.90 -26.80 3.65
C ILE A 318 -10.15 -26.67 4.99
N LEU A 319 -9.89 -27.79 5.66
CA LEU A 319 -9.18 -27.92 6.93
C LEU A 319 -7.65 -27.95 6.79
N ASN A 320 -7.12 -27.95 5.56
CA ASN A 320 -5.68 -27.87 5.29
C ASN A 320 -5.02 -26.53 5.71
N THR A 321 -5.72 -25.74 6.52
CA THR A 321 -5.24 -24.52 7.18
C THR A 321 -4.91 -24.74 8.67
N GLU A 322 -5.09 -25.95 9.22
CA GLU A 322 -4.76 -26.29 10.63
C GLU A 322 -3.49 -27.15 10.79
N GLU A 323 -2.55 -27.11 9.84
CA GLU A 323 -1.18 -27.51 10.19
C GLU A 323 -0.59 -26.41 11.08
N HIS A 324 -0.20 -26.77 12.31
CA HIS A 324 0.54 -25.86 13.18
C HIS A 324 1.78 -25.35 12.41
N PHE A 325 1.77 -24.07 12.06
CA PHE A 325 2.86 -23.43 11.35
C PHE A 325 3.75 -22.67 12.34
N THR A 326 5.04 -22.63 12.03
CA THR A 326 6.03 -21.90 12.83
C THR A 326 6.25 -20.49 12.26
N ILE A 327 6.89 -19.62 13.04
CA ILE A 327 7.32 -18.29 12.58
C ILE A 327 8.28 -18.41 11.38
N ASP A 328 9.09 -19.47 11.34
CA ASP A 328 10.01 -19.73 10.24
C ASP A 328 9.26 -20.06 8.94
N ASP A 329 8.16 -20.81 9.03
CA ASP A 329 7.29 -21.09 7.89
C ASP A 329 6.62 -19.83 7.34
N VAL A 330 6.29 -18.85 8.20
CA VAL A 330 5.74 -17.54 7.78
C VAL A 330 6.81 -16.64 7.14
N ASN A 331 8.03 -16.70 7.66
CA ASN A 331 9.17 -15.92 7.18
C ASN A 331 9.79 -16.46 5.91
N PHE A 332 9.51 -17.72 5.57
CA PHE A 332 9.91 -18.31 4.30
C PHE A 332 9.44 -17.44 3.12
N ASN A 333 10.36 -17.14 2.20
CA ASN A 333 10.04 -16.35 1.01
C ASN A 333 10.55 -17.05 -0.25
N PRO A 334 9.72 -17.88 -0.91
CA PRO A 334 10.10 -18.57 -2.13
C PRO A 334 10.23 -17.63 -3.34
N TYR A 335 9.83 -16.36 -3.20
CA TYR A 335 9.82 -15.38 -4.29
C TYR A 335 11.10 -14.51 -4.32
N HIS A 336 11.92 -14.55 -3.27
CA HIS A 336 13.14 -13.74 -3.20
C HIS A 336 14.24 -14.30 -4.11
N LEU A 337 14.70 -13.52 -5.09
CA LEU A 337 15.67 -13.98 -6.12
C LEU A 337 17.15 -13.73 -5.75
N GLY A 338 17.43 -13.30 -4.51
CA GLY A 338 18.79 -13.13 -3.98
C GLY A 338 19.51 -11.84 -4.41
N SER A 339 18.94 -11.05 -5.32
CA SER A 339 19.53 -9.78 -5.76
C SER A 339 18.43 -8.76 -6.07
N PHE A 340 18.66 -7.50 -5.66
CA PHE A 340 17.74 -6.39 -5.94
C PHE A 340 17.39 -6.28 -7.42
N TRP A 341 18.38 -6.37 -8.32
CA TRP A 341 18.15 -6.27 -9.76
C TRP A 341 17.29 -7.40 -10.33
N LYS A 342 17.40 -8.62 -9.78
CA LYS A 342 16.54 -9.73 -10.18
C LYS A 342 15.12 -9.51 -9.67
N ASN A 343 14.97 -9.05 -8.43
CA ASN A 343 13.66 -8.73 -7.87
C ASN A 343 13.01 -7.55 -8.61
N LEU A 344 13.80 -6.56 -9.04
CA LEU A 344 13.35 -5.48 -9.91
C LEU A 344 12.85 -6.03 -11.25
N GLN A 345 13.61 -6.90 -11.91
CA GLN A 345 13.18 -7.52 -13.17
C GLN A 345 11.89 -8.36 -13.03
N ASP A 346 11.69 -9.04 -11.90
CA ASP A 346 10.45 -9.77 -11.60
C ASP A 346 9.28 -8.83 -11.28
N ALA A 347 9.54 -7.76 -10.51
CA ALA A 347 8.57 -6.71 -10.23
C ALA A 347 8.03 -6.09 -11.53
N PHE A 348 8.94 -5.74 -12.45
CA PHE A 348 8.64 -5.15 -13.75
C PHE A 348 8.23 -6.15 -14.84
N GLN A 349 8.16 -7.46 -14.53
CA GLN A 349 7.86 -8.53 -15.48
C GLN A 349 8.68 -8.50 -16.80
N TRP A 350 9.86 -7.88 -16.81
CA TRP A 350 10.72 -7.73 -18.00
C TRP A 350 11.14 -9.07 -18.65
N ARG A 351 10.97 -10.20 -17.94
CA ARG A 351 11.37 -11.54 -18.40
C ARG A 351 10.22 -12.47 -18.78
N SER A 352 9.02 -11.97 -19.07
CA SER A 352 7.87 -12.85 -19.41
C SER A 352 8.01 -13.70 -20.69
N PHE A 353 9.19 -13.81 -21.31
CA PHE A 353 9.43 -14.67 -22.48
C PHE A 353 10.46 -15.79 -22.32
N SER A 354 11.12 -15.97 -21.17
CA SER A 354 12.24 -16.95 -21.09
C SER A 354 12.04 -18.18 -20.19
N ILE A 355 10.99 -18.26 -19.38
CA ILE A 355 10.84 -19.38 -18.41
C ILE A 355 10.07 -20.58 -18.99
N ALA A 356 9.37 -20.43 -20.12
CA ALA A 356 8.69 -21.53 -20.80
C ALA A 356 9.63 -22.57 -21.46
N SER A 357 10.94 -22.30 -21.59
CA SER A 357 11.88 -23.19 -22.29
C SER A 357 12.70 -24.14 -21.39
N LYS A 358 12.51 -24.14 -20.06
CA LYS A 358 13.34 -24.96 -19.16
C LYS A 358 12.63 -26.11 -18.44
N LYS A 359 11.47 -26.55 -18.95
CA LYS A 359 10.83 -27.81 -18.54
C LYS A 359 10.53 -28.72 -19.73
N THR A 360 11.57 -29.02 -20.50
CA THR A 360 11.65 -30.25 -21.31
C THR A 360 13.12 -30.65 -21.36
N ASN A 361 13.51 -31.53 -20.44
CA ASN A 361 14.47 -32.62 -20.63
C ASN A 361 14.43 -33.53 -19.41
#